data_AF-A0A956BPI6-F1
#
_entry.id   AF-A0A956BPI6-F1
#
_cell.length_a   1.000
_cell.length_b   1.000
_cell.length_c   1.000
_cell.angle_alpha   90.00
_cell.angle_beta   90.00
_cell.angle_gamma   90.00
#
_symmetry.space_group_name_H-M   'P 1'
#
loop_
_entity.id
_entity.type
_entity.pdbx_description
1 polymer ?
#
loop_
_entity_poly.entity_id
_entity_poly.type
_entity_poly.pdbx_seq_one_letter_code
_entity_poly.pdbx_strand_id
1 'polypeptide(L)'
;AASPEDPGLLLAVARLHVDAATRARQGLFERERGGAEVPPAERTPIEMAALDHLVKARPLLERAVKISPASLDTWVALRTVLEQLGDLEALEAVQTELDARMGR
;
A
#
# COMPACT_ATOMS: atom_id res chain seq x y z
N ALA A 1 27.24 -2.95 2.87
CA ALA A 1 26.22 -2.47 1.92
C ALA A 1 24.92 -3.17 2.25
N ALA A 2 23.79 -2.47 2.33
CA ALA A 2 22.49 -3.12 2.52
C ALA A 2 22.18 -3.97 1.28
N SER A 3 21.71 -5.20 1.49
CA SER A 3 21.24 -6.05 0.40
C SER A 3 20.02 -5.39 -0.26
N PRO A 4 19.81 -5.49 -1.58
CA PRO A 4 18.56 -5.08 -2.21
C PRO A 4 17.33 -5.86 -1.67
N GLU A 5 17.56 -6.94 -0.93
CA GLU A 5 16.54 -7.70 -0.20
C GLU A 5 16.48 -7.38 1.30
N ASP A 6 17.19 -6.34 1.76
CA ASP A 6 17.07 -5.89 3.13
C ASP A 6 15.64 -5.39 3.41
N PRO A 7 14.93 -5.95 4.41
CA PRO A 7 13.53 -5.60 4.67
C PRO A 7 13.36 -4.14 5.08
N GLY A 8 14.37 -3.53 5.71
CA GLY A 8 14.38 -2.11 6.06
C GLY A 8 14.50 -1.23 4.82
N LEU A 9 15.37 -1.58 3.87
CA LEU A 9 15.50 -0.90 2.58
C LEU A 9 14.21 -1.03 1.75
N LEU A 10 13.63 -2.23 1.67
CA LEU A 10 12.37 -2.47 0.98
C LEU A 10 11.23 -1.61 1.55
N LEU A 11 11.10 -1.56 2.88
CA LEU A 11 10.11 -0.71 3.55
C LEU A 11 10.38 0.77 3.29
N ALA A 12 11.62 1.22 3.34
CA ALA A 12 11.97 2.62 3.09
C ALA A 12 11.61 3.05 1.66
N VAL A 13 11.93 2.23 0.65
CA VAL A 13 11.57 2.50 -0.74
C VAL A 13 10.05 2.50 -0.92
N ALA A 14 9.34 1.53 -0.33
CA ALA A 14 7.89 1.49 -0.38
C ALA A 14 7.26 2.76 0.21
N ARG A 15 7.76 3.26 1.35
CA ARG A 15 7.27 4.50 1.97
C ARG A 15 7.46 5.72 1.08
N LEU A 16 8.58 5.82 0.36
CA LEU A 16 8.78 6.89 -0.62
C LEU A 16 7.71 6.88 -1.72
N HIS A 17 7.33 5.70 -2.21
CA HIS A 17 6.24 5.58 -3.16
C HIS A 17 4.89 5.97 -2.54
N VAL A 18 4.60 5.55 -1.30
CA VAL A 18 3.36 5.90 -0.59
C VAL A 18 3.27 7.41 -0.36
N ASP A 19 4.35 8.05 0.08
CA ASP A 19 4.40 9.49 0.32
C ASP A 19 4.15 10.28 -0.98
N ALA A 20 4.71 9.81 -2.11
CA ALA A 20 4.45 10.37 -3.43
C ALA A 20 2.98 10.22 -3.86
N ALA A 21 2.32 9.12 -3.47
CA ALA A 21 0.91 8.87 -3.79
C ALA A 21 -0.07 9.64 -2.89
N THR A 22 0.30 9.93 -1.64
CA THR A 22 -0.64 10.32 -0.57
C THR A 22 -1.49 11.54 -0.92
N ARG A 23 -0.90 12.62 -1.44
CA ARG A 23 -1.65 13.86 -1.75
C ARG A 23 -2.65 13.69 -2.90
N ALA A 24 -2.26 12.91 -3.91
CA ALA A 24 -3.04 12.71 -5.12
C ALA A 24 -4.12 11.64 -4.96
N ARG A 25 -3.82 10.60 -4.17
CA ARG A 25 -4.77 9.52 -3.89
C ARG A 25 -5.95 9.99 -3.05
N GLN A 26 -5.74 10.95 -2.14
CA GLN A 26 -6.80 11.50 -1.30
C GLN A 26 -7.96 12.08 -2.13
N GLY A 27 -7.66 12.87 -3.17
CA GLY A 27 -8.68 13.42 -4.06
C GLY A 27 -9.44 12.34 -4.86
N LEU A 28 -8.74 11.32 -5.36
CA LEU A 28 -9.38 10.18 -6.03
C LEU A 28 -10.28 9.40 -5.07
N PHE A 29 -9.83 9.18 -3.83
CA PHE A 29 -10.57 8.43 -2.81
C PHE A 29 -11.88 9.12 -2.45
N GLU A 30 -11.88 10.44 -2.34
CA GLU A 30 -13.09 11.22 -2.14
C GLU A 30 -14.08 11.11 -3.31
N ARG A 31 -13.58 10.98 -4.55
CA ARG A 31 -14.43 10.77 -5.72
C ARG A 31 -15.00 9.35 -5.80
N GLU A 32 -14.26 8.37 -5.28
CA GLU A 32 -14.70 6.98 -5.16
C GLU A 32 -15.58 6.74 -3.92
N ARG A 33 -15.72 7.75 -3.05
CA ARG A 33 -16.54 7.72 -1.83
C ARG A 33 -18.02 7.60 -2.21
N GLY A 34 -18.53 6.38 -2.12
CA GLY A 34 -19.87 6.02 -2.61
C GLY A 34 -19.91 4.65 -3.27
N GLY A 35 -18.75 4.01 -3.45
CA GLY A 35 -18.64 2.64 -3.97
C GLY A 35 -18.55 2.55 -5.49
N ALA A 36 -18.50 3.69 -6.19
CA ALA A 36 -18.26 3.76 -7.62
C ALA A 36 -16.78 4.07 -7.87
N GLU A 37 -16.05 3.12 -8.45
CA GLU A 37 -14.69 3.35 -8.92
C GLU A 37 -14.70 4.40 -10.04
N VAL A 38 -13.79 5.39 -9.97
CA VAL A 38 -13.64 6.37 -11.05
C VAL A 38 -12.96 5.66 -12.22
N PRO A 39 -13.58 5.60 -13.42
CA PRO A 39 -12.99 4.94 -14.58
C PRO A 39 -11.62 5.54 -14.92
N PRO A 40 -10.65 4.75 -15.40
CA PRO A 40 -9.31 5.26 -15.75
C PRO A 40 -9.31 6.45 -16.71
N ALA A 41 -10.28 6.53 -17.63
CA ALA A 41 -10.43 7.64 -18.57
C ALA A 41 -10.82 8.99 -17.92
N GLU A 42 -11.36 8.95 -16.70
CA GLU A 42 -11.79 10.12 -15.92
C GLU A 42 -10.80 10.49 -14.80
N ARG A 43 -9.68 9.76 -14.71
CA ARG A 43 -8.59 10.03 -13.78
C ARG A 43 -7.67 11.10 -14.36
N THR A 44 -7.28 12.04 -13.52
CA THR A 44 -6.25 13.02 -13.84
C THR A 44 -4.89 12.34 -13.92
N PRO A 45 -3.91 12.91 -14.64
CA PRO A 45 -2.54 12.39 -14.68
C PRO A 45 -1.91 12.22 -13.28
N ILE A 46 -2.27 13.11 -12.34
CA ILE A 46 -1.78 13.08 -10.96
C ILE A 46 -2.37 11.90 -10.18
N GLU A 47 -3.66 11.59 -10.36
CA GLU A 47 -4.30 10.42 -9.76
C GLU A 47 -3.76 9.11 -10.35
N MET A 48 -3.53 9.07 -11.67
CA MET A 48 -2.89 7.93 -12.32
C MET A 48 -1.47 7.67 -11.79
N ALA A 49 -0.66 8.73 -11.63
CA ALA A 49 0.68 8.61 -11.06
C ALA A 49 0.62 8.08 -9.62
N ALA A 50 -0.33 8.54 -8.81
CA ALA A 50 -0.51 8.07 -7.44
C ALA A 50 -0.77 6.55 -7.39
N LEU A 51 -1.66 6.05 -8.25
CA LEU A 51 -1.94 4.63 -8.36
C LEU A 51 -0.72 3.83 -8.82
N ASP A 52 0.05 4.34 -9.79
CA ASP A 52 1.30 3.70 -10.23
C ASP A 52 2.33 3.59 -9.09
N HIS A 53 2.45 4.62 -8.24
CA HIS A 53 3.29 4.55 -7.06
C HIS A 53 2.82 3.49 -6.05
N LEU A 54 1.50 3.38 -5.80
CA LEU A 54 0.95 2.35 -4.91
C LEU A 54 1.16 0.93 -5.45
N VAL A 55 0.98 0.73 -6.76
CA VAL A 55 1.25 -0.54 -7.44
C VAL A 55 2.73 -0.93 -7.31
N LYS A 56 3.65 0.04 -7.35
CA LYS A 56 5.09 -0.21 -7.11
C LYS A 56 5.42 -0.49 -5.64
N ALA A 57 4.72 0.13 -4.69
CA ALA A 57 4.92 -0.07 -3.26
C ALA A 57 4.48 -1.47 -2.80
N ARG A 58 3.36 -1.97 -3.33
CA ARG A 58 2.77 -3.27 -2.97
C ARG A 58 3.78 -4.44 -2.98
N PRO A 59 4.46 -4.79 -4.09
CA PRO A 59 5.36 -5.94 -4.14
C PRO A 59 6.59 -5.78 -3.22
N LEU A 60 7.04 -4.55 -2.96
CA LEU A 60 8.12 -4.29 -2.02
C LEU A 60 7.70 -4.64 -0.58
N LEU A 61 6.49 -4.24 -0.20
CA LEU A 61 5.92 -4.53 1.12
C LEU A 61 5.58 -6.02 1.27
N GLU A 62 5.00 -6.65 0.25
CA GLU A 62 4.76 -8.10 0.22
C GLU A 62 6.06 -8.90 0.39
N ARG A 63 7.15 -8.43 -0.19
CA ARG A 63 8.47 -9.05 0.00
C ARG A 63 9.02 -8.77 1.39
N ALA A 64 8.90 -7.55 1.88
CA ALA A 64 9.37 -7.17 3.21
C ALA A 64 8.65 -7.95 4.33
N VAL A 65 7.32 -8.18 4.23
CA VAL A 65 6.59 -9.00 5.22
C VAL A 65 6.99 -10.48 5.17
N LYS A 66 7.37 -11.01 4.00
CA LYS A 66 7.87 -12.39 3.88
C LYS A 66 9.24 -12.55 4.53
N ILE A 67 10.10 -11.55 4.41
CA ILE A 67 11.47 -11.56 4.96
C ILE A 67 11.43 -11.29 6.47
N SER A 68 10.62 -10.33 6.91
CA SER A 68 10.52 -9.91 8.31
C SER A 68 9.06 -9.88 8.79
N PRO A 69 8.42 -11.05 8.98
CA PRO A 69 7.01 -11.16 9.34
C PRO A 69 6.68 -10.62 10.74
N ALA A 70 7.68 -10.35 11.58
CA ALA A 70 7.49 -9.74 12.90
C ALA A 70 7.36 -8.20 12.85
N SER A 71 7.66 -7.56 11.72
CA SER A 71 7.64 -6.10 11.60
C SER A 71 6.21 -5.59 11.42
N LEU A 72 5.58 -5.15 12.52
CA LEU A 72 4.24 -4.56 12.48
C LEU A 72 4.17 -3.35 11.54
N ASP A 73 5.19 -2.50 11.51
CA ASP A 73 5.26 -1.34 10.61
C ASP A 73 5.13 -1.74 9.14
N THR A 74 5.75 -2.87 8.75
CA THR A 74 5.68 -3.37 7.38
C THR A 74 4.27 -3.87 7.04
N TRP A 75 3.62 -4.57 7.98
CA TRP A 75 2.23 -5.01 7.79
C TRP A 75 1.25 -3.85 7.74
N VAL A 76 1.42 -2.83 8.60
CA VAL A 76 0.59 -1.61 8.58
C VAL A 76 0.76 -0.88 7.25
N ALA A 77 1.99 -0.73 6.77
CA ALA A 77 2.25 -0.11 5.47
C ALA A 77 1.60 -0.90 4.32
N LEU A 78 1.68 -2.24 4.34
CA LEU A 78 1.03 -3.09 3.34
C LEU A 78 -0.49 -2.92 3.37
N ARG A 79 -1.10 -2.95 4.56
CA ARG A 79 -2.54 -2.70 4.75
C ARG A 79 -2.95 -1.36 4.14
N THR A 80 -2.22 -0.28 4.45
CA THR A 80 -2.51 1.06 3.93
C THR A 80 -2.47 1.11 2.40
N VAL A 81 -1.49 0.44 1.78
CA VAL A 81 -1.40 0.37 0.31
C VAL A 81 -2.58 -0.39 -0.28
N LEU A 82 -2.99 -1.53 0.31
CA LEU A 82 -4.10 -2.33 -0.19
C LEU A 82 -5.44 -1.60 -0.04
N GLU A 83 -5.66 -0.90 1.08
CA GLU A 83 -6.81 -0.03 1.29
C GLU A 83 -6.86 1.09 0.24
N GLN A 84 -5.72 1.74 -0.04
CA GLN A 84 -5.65 2.75 -1.08
C GLN A 84 -5.80 2.16 -2.49
N LEU A 85 -5.43 0.92 -2.74
CA LEU A 85 -5.68 0.26 -4.03
C LEU A 85 -7.11 -0.25 -4.17
N GLY A 86 -7.90 -0.28 -3.09
CA GLY A 86 -9.24 -0.86 -3.08
C GLY A 86 -9.24 -2.39 -3.20
N ASP A 87 -8.09 -3.05 -2.95
CA ASP A 87 -7.97 -4.51 -2.98
C ASP A 87 -8.49 -5.08 -1.65
N LEU A 88 -9.82 -5.16 -1.54
CA LEU A 88 -10.52 -5.52 -0.30
C LEU A 88 -10.20 -6.95 0.17
N GLU A 89 -10.03 -7.88 -0.77
CA GLU A 89 -9.69 -9.28 -0.46
C GLU A 89 -8.30 -9.38 0.17
N ALA A 90 -7.29 -8.77 -0.46
CA ALA A 90 -5.95 -8.77 0.11
C ALA A 90 -5.88 -7.95 1.40
N LEU A 91 -6.65 -6.87 1.50
CA LEU A 91 -6.76 -6.05 2.70
C LEU A 91 -7.28 -6.87 3.89
N GLU A 92 -8.34 -7.65 3.69
CA GLU A 92 -8.91 -8.50 4.73
C GLU A 92 -7.89 -9.54 5.21
N ALA A 93 -7.20 -10.20 4.28
CA ALA A 93 -6.16 -11.17 4.61
C ALA A 93 -5.02 -10.54 5.44
N VAL A 94 -4.54 -9.36 5.04
CA VAL A 94 -3.51 -8.62 5.78
C VAL A 94 -4.02 -8.14 7.13
N GLN A 95 -5.28 -7.73 7.24
CA GLN A 95 -5.89 -7.28 8.49
C GLN A 95 -6.00 -8.44 9.49
N THR A 96 -6.44 -9.62 9.06
CA THR A 96 -6.47 -10.83 9.91
C THR A 96 -5.09 -11.18 10.45
N GLU A 97 -4.08 -11.19 9.59
CA GLU A 97 -2.70 -11.45 9.97
C GLU A 97 -2.18 -10.38 10.96
N LEU A 98 -2.52 -9.11 10.73
CA LEU A 98 -2.14 -8.01 11.60
C LEU A 98 -2.78 -8.17 12.99
N ASP A 99 -4.09 -8.42 13.07
CA ASP A 99 -4.81 -8.61 14.34
C ASP A 99 -4.27 -9.80 15.15
N ALA A 100 -4.00 -10.92 14.50
CA ALA A 100 -3.35 -12.08 15.12
C ALA A 100 -2.00 -11.71 15.76
N ARG A 101 -1.21 -10.82 15.15
CA ARG A 101 0.08 -10.34 15.69
C ARG A 101 -0.08 -9.36 16.84
N MET A 102 -1.18 -8.61 16.89
CA MET A 102 -1.48 -7.69 17.99
C MET A 102 -2.24 -8.33 19.15
N GLY A 103 -2.59 -9.62 19.03
CA GLY A 103 -3.37 -10.35 20.05
C GLY A 103 -4.80 -9.84 20.18
N ARG A 104 -5.40 -9.40 19.06
CA ARG A 104 -6.79 -8.93 18.98
C ARG A 104 -7.71 -9.97 18.37
#